data_AF-A0A662VFI5-F1
#
_entry.id   AF-A0A662VFI5-F1
#
_cell.length_a   1.000
_cell.length_b   1.000
_cell.length_c   1.000
_cell.angle_alpha   90.00
_cell.angle_beta   90.00
_cell.angle_gamma   90.00
#
_symmetry.space_group_name_H-M   'P 1'
#
loop_
_entity.id
_entity.type
_entity.pdbx_description
1 polymer ?
#
loop_
_entity_poly.entity_id
_entity_poly.type
_entity_poly.pdbx_seq_one_letter_code
_entity_poly.pdbx_strand_id
1 'polypeptide(L)'
;MAVQISSIIDGVDGELARALGKTTRFGGFLDALLDRFVDIAVITCISVYLISNYSYLISPYFIVLVTMLALSSDLMVSYLHARGEASLGIHPLKIGPYLGYASRDVRLFLIFVASVIEKFIPTTLFYALVALILIGYSYVVIKIINIYLAKVGVQP
;
A
#
# COMPACT_ATOMS: atom_id res chain seq x y z
N MET A 1 -10.25 -2.36 12.46
CA MET A 1 -11.26 -3.44 12.30
C MET A 1 -12.15 -3.22 11.08
N ALA A 2 -12.72 -2.02 10.87
CA ALA A 2 -13.54 -1.72 9.68
C ALA A 2 -12.82 -1.95 8.33
N VAL A 3 -11.50 -1.70 8.26
CA VAL A 3 -10.70 -1.84 7.03
C VAL A 3 -10.64 -3.28 6.51
N GLN A 4 -10.55 -4.28 7.40
CA GLN A 4 -10.54 -5.68 6.95
C GLN A 4 -11.93 -6.16 6.52
N ILE A 5 -12.99 -5.70 7.18
CA ILE A 5 -14.36 -6.00 6.76
C ILE A 5 -14.61 -5.40 5.37
N SER A 6 -14.15 -4.17 5.13
CA SER A 6 -14.18 -3.56 3.79
C SER A 6 -13.40 -4.39 2.78
N SER A 7 -12.18 -4.82 3.09
CA SER A 7 -11.34 -5.61 2.18
C SER A 7 -11.94 -6.98 1.83
N ILE A 8 -12.67 -7.62 2.76
CA ILE A 8 -13.37 -8.89 2.52
C ILE A 8 -14.60 -8.66 1.64
N ILE A 9 -15.40 -7.62 1.91
CA ILE A 9 -16.60 -7.29 1.14
C ILE A 9 -16.23 -6.89 -0.30
N ASP A 10 -15.15 -6.14 -0.46
CA ASP A 10 -14.64 -5.71 -1.77
C ASP A 10 -14.17 -6.89 -2.64
N GLY A 11 -13.52 -7.88 -2.00
CA GLY A 11 -13.19 -9.14 -2.66
C GLY A 11 -14.42 -9.92 -3.15
N VAL A 12 -15.51 -9.92 -2.36
CA VAL A 12 -16.77 -10.61 -2.70
C VAL A 12 -17.53 -9.91 -3.83
N ASP A 13 -17.64 -8.58 -3.81
CA ASP A 13 -18.34 -7.83 -4.88
C ASP A 13 -17.56 -7.89 -6.20
N GLY A 14 -16.23 -7.90 -6.13
CA GLY A 14 -15.35 -8.08 -7.29
C GLY A 14 -15.45 -9.47 -7.93
N GLU A 15 -15.60 -10.54 -7.13
CA GLU A 15 -15.85 -11.90 -7.62
C GLU A 15 -17.25 -12.03 -8.22
N LEU A 16 -18.27 -11.44 -7.58
CA LEU A 16 -19.65 -11.45 -8.06
C LEU A 16 -19.80 -10.69 -9.38
N ALA A 17 -19.13 -9.55 -9.54
CA ALA A 17 -19.10 -8.77 -10.78
C ALA A 17 -18.41 -9.52 -11.93
N ARG A 18 -17.37 -10.32 -11.65
CA ARG A 18 -16.71 -11.21 -12.62
C ARG A 18 -17.62 -12.38 -13.01
N ALA A 19 -18.26 -13.01 -12.03
CA ALA A 19 -19.19 -14.12 -12.25
C ALA A 19 -20.42 -13.69 -13.07
N LEU A 20 -20.85 -12.44 -12.94
CA LEU A 20 -21.97 -11.84 -13.70
C LEU A 20 -21.54 -11.18 -15.02
N GLY A 21 -20.25 -11.20 -15.37
CA GLY A 21 -19.72 -10.57 -16.59
C GLY A 21 -19.89 -9.05 -16.64
N LYS A 22 -20.09 -8.38 -15.49
CA LYS A 22 -20.36 -6.94 -15.38
C LYS A 22 -19.10 -6.11 -15.09
N THR A 23 -17.91 -6.64 -15.31
CA THR A 23 -16.67 -5.87 -15.14
C THR A 23 -16.51 -4.85 -16.26
N THR A 24 -16.59 -3.56 -15.92
CA THR A 24 -16.36 -2.46 -16.87
C THR A 24 -14.98 -1.85 -16.62
N ARG A 25 -14.34 -1.30 -17.68
CA ARG A 25 -13.06 -0.57 -17.55
C ARG A 25 -13.17 0.61 -16.59
N PHE A 26 -14.33 1.29 -16.59
CA PHE A 26 -14.61 2.38 -15.66
C PHE A 26 -14.71 1.90 -14.21
N GLY A 27 -15.35 0.75 -13.96
CA GLY A 27 -15.45 0.17 -12.62
C GLY A 27 -14.08 -0.13 -12.01
N GLY A 28 -13.19 -0.79 -12.78
CA GLY A 28 -11.82 -1.07 -12.29
C GLY A 28 -10.98 0.19 -12.05
N PHE A 29 -11.21 1.26 -12.82
CA PHE A 29 -10.58 2.56 -12.57
C PHE A 29 -11.10 3.21 -11.28
N LEU A 30 -12.42 3.19 -11.06
CA LEU A 30 -13.04 3.78 -9.87
C LEU A 30 -12.61 3.03 -8.61
N ASP A 31 -12.59 1.70 -8.67
CA ASP A 31 -12.13 0.81 -7.60
C ASP A 31 -10.68 1.13 -7.17
N ALA A 32 -9.77 1.18 -8.15
CA ALA A 32 -8.38 1.54 -7.90
C ALA A 32 -8.21 2.94 -7.29
N LEU A 33 -9.06 3.91 -7.64
CA LEU A 33 -9.05 5.25 -7.05
C LEU A 33 -9.58 5.25 -5.61
N LEU A 34 -10.73 4.61 -5.37
CA LEU A 34 -11.33 4.54 -4.04
C LEU A 34 -10.39 3.82 -3.06
N ASP A 35 -9.70 2.80 -3.53
CA ASP A 35 -8.63 2.14 -2.78
C ASP A 35 -7.54 3.10 -2.32
N ARG A 36 -7.11 4.03 -3.19
CA ARG A 36 -6.12 5.05 -2.79
C ARG A 36 -6.69 6.00 -1.75
N PHE A 37 -7.96 6.41 -1.87
CA PHE A 37 -8.60 7.25 -0.86
C PHE A 37 -8.67 6.56 0.49
N VAL A 38 -9.01 5.27 0.53
CA VAL A 38 -9.02 4.47 1.75
C VAL A 38 -7.63 4.38 2.37
N ASP A 39 -6.61 4.05 1.57
CA ASP A 39 -5.23 3.90 2.06
C ASP A 39 -4.71 5.24 2.65
N ILE A 40 -4.99 6.37 1.98
CA ILE A 40 -4.64 7.72 2.47
C ILE A 40 -5.37 8.03 3.78
N ALA A 41 -6.68 7.77 3.85
CA ALA A 41 -7.48 8.05 5.03
C ALA A 41 -7.00 7.23 6.24
N VAL A 42 -6.71 5.95 6.04
CA VAL A 42 -6.21 5.05 7.10
C VAL A 42 -4.87 5.56 7.65
N ILE A 43 -3.88 5.85 6.79
CA ILE A 43 -2.57 6.33 7.22
C ILE A 43 -2.69 7.70 7.93
N THR A 44 -3.56 8.58 7.43
CA THR A 44 -3.82 9.89 8.06
C THR A 44 -4.46 9.73 9.43
N CYS A 45 -5.44 8.84 9.60
CA CYS A 45 -6.05 8.56 10.91
C CYS A 45 -5.03 8.01 11.91
N ILE A 46 -4.10 7.15 11.48
CA ILE A 46 -3.00 6.67 12.33
C ILE A 46 -2.15 7.84 12.81
N SER A 47 -1.80 8.77 11.92
CA SER A 47 -1.03 9.97 12.26
C SER A 47 -1.72 10.83 13.32
N VAL A 48 -3.01 11.13 13.13
CA VAL A 48 -3.81 11.89 14.11
C VAL A 48 -3.85 11.16 15.45
N TYR A 49 -4.10 9.85 15.45
CA TYR A 49 -4.08 9.02 16.67
C TYR A 49 -2.73 9.10 17.39
N LEU A 50 -1.63 8.96 16.66
CA LEU A 50 -0.29 9.00 17.24
C LEU A 50 0.04 10.39 17.83
N ILE A 51 -0.35 11.47 17.15
CA ILE A 51 -0.14 12.84 17.66
C ILE A 51 -0.96 13.07 18.93
N SER A 52 -2.23 12.66 18.94
CA SER A 52 -3.11 12.84 20.10
C SER A 52 -2.65 12.05 21.33
N ASN A 53 -2.11 10.84 21.14
CA ASN A 53 -1.80 9.94 22.25
C ASN A 53 -0.32 9.85 22.62
N TYR A 54 0.61 10.27 21.74
CA TYR A 54 2.06 10.07 21.95
C TYR A 54 2.91 11.30 21.68
N SER A 55 2.30 12.49 21.61
CA SER A 55 3.03 13.77 21.45
C SER A 55 4.07 14.05 22.55
N TYR A 56 3.94 13.42 23.72
CA TYR A 56 4.92 13.51 24.81
C TYR A 56 6.16 12.62 24.61
N LEU A 57 6.07 11.58 23.77
CA LEU A 57 7.20 10.68 23.45
C LEU A 57 7.85 11.04 22.12
N ILE A 58 7.04 11.39 21.12
CA ILE A 58 7.47 11.60 19.75
C ILE A 58 6.98 12.98 19.32
N SER A 59 7.89 13.80 18.80
CA SER A 59 7.54 15.12 18.28
C SER A 59 6.43 15.02 17.22
N PRO A 60 5.34 15.79 17.32
CA PRO A 60 4.27 15.79 16.32
C PRO A 60 4.79 16.07 14.90
N TYR A 61 5.78 16.96 14.77
CA TYR A 61 6.41 17.26 13.48
C TYR A 61 7.09 16.03 12.87
N PHE A 62 7.70 15.19 13.70
CA PHE A 62 8.34 13.96 13.26
C PHE A 62 7.30 12.91 12.83
N ILE A 63 6.18 12.78 13.56
CA ILE A 63 5.08 11.90 13.17
C ILE A 63 4.51 12.32 11.81
N VAL A 64 4.31 13.62 11.58
CA VAL A 64 3.85 14.15 10.28
C VAL A 64 4.84 13.81 9.18
N LEU A 65 6.14 14.00 9.39
CA LEU A 65 7.17 13.64 8.40
C LEU A 65 7.12 12.15 8.03
N VAL A 66 7.06 11.26 9.04
CA VAL A 66 6.93 9.82 8.83
C VAL A 66 5.64 9.48 8.08
N THR A 67 4.54 10.14 8.40
CA THR A 67 3.25 9.95 7.72
C THR A 67 3.35 10.34 6.24
N MET A 68 3.97 11.48 5.92
CA MET A 68 4.16 11.92 4.54
C MET A 68 5.00 10.92 3.74
N LEU A 69 6.07 10.38 4.34
CA LEU A 69 6.90 9.35 3.71
C LEU A 69 6.16 8.03 3.52
N ALA A 70 5.31 7.64 4.47
CA ALA A 70 4.49 6.43 4.36
C ALA A 70 3.47 6.57 3.21
N LEU A 71 2.77 7.70 3.15
CA LEU A 71 1.83 8.01 2.05
C LEU A 71 2.53 8.04 0.69
N SER A 72 3.69 8.70 0.59
CA SER A 72 4.43 8.74 -0.68
C SER A 72 4.89 7.35 -1.10
N SER A 73 5.31 6.50 -0.16
CA SER A 73 5.70 5.12 -0.47
C SER A 73 4.52 4.29 -1.00
N ASP A 74 3.33 4.40 -0.39
CA ASP A 74 2.11 3.68 -0.81
C ASP A 74 1.65 4.09 -2.21
N LEU A 75 1.64 5.41 -2.47
CA LEU A 75 1.28 5.96 -3.76
C LEU A 75 2.31 5.64 -4.84
N MET A 76 3.60 5.61 -4.51
CA MET A 76 4.66 5.27 -5.47
C MET A 76 4.56 3.82 -5.93
N VAL A 77 4.22 2.87 -5.04
CA VAL A 77 3.96 1.46 -5.41
C VAL A 77 2.81 1.40 -6.43
N SER A 78 1.72 2.10 -6.15
CA SER A 78 0.53 2.12 -7.03
C SER A 78 0.83 2.78 -8.38
N TYR A 79 1.57 3.89 -8.36
CA TYR A 79 1.98 4.60 -9.56
C TYR A 79 2.92 3.76 -10.44
N LEU A 80 3.88 3.05 -9.83
CA LEU A 80 4.76 2.13 -10.53
C LEU A 80 3.95 1.10 -11.33
N HIS A 81 2.91 0.50 -10.71
CA HIS A 81 2.04 -0.47 -11.37
C HIS A 81 1.27 0.15 -12.54
N ALA A 82 0.56 1.25 -12.30
CA ALA A 82 -0.23 1.92 -13.32
C ALA A 82 0.64 2.42 -14.49
N ARG A 83 1.81 3.02 -14.18
CA ARG A 83 2.72 3.56 -15.20
C ARG A 83 3.45 2.45 -15.95
N GLY A 84 3.82 1.36 -15.27
CA GLY A 84 4.41 0.20 -15.90
C GLY A 84 3.47 -0.41 -16.94
N GLU A 85 2.20 -0.62 -16.59
CA GLU A 85 1.21 -1.12 -17.54
C GLU A 85 0.95 -0.14 -18.69
N ALA A 86 0.78 1.15 -18.39
CA ALA A 86 0.47 2.15 -19.41
C ALA A 86 1.63 2.48 -20.37
N SER A 87 2.88 2.51 -19.87
CA SER A 87 4.05 2.93 -20.67
C SER A 87 4.89 1.78 -21.21
N LEU A 88 4.91 0.63 -20.54
CA LEU A 88 5.72 -0.53 -20.96
C LEU A 88 4.86 -1.66 -21.53
N GLY A 89 3.52 -1.57 -21.43
CA GLY A 89 2.61 -2.64 -21.86
C GLY A 89 2.74 -3.93 -21.05
N ILE A 90 3.53 -3.92 -19.97
CA ILE A 90 3.80 -5.07 -19.12
C ILE A 90 3.56 -4.64 -17.67
N HIS A 91 2.71 -5.39 -16.99
CA HIS A 91 2.46 -5.15 -15.57
C HIS A 91 3.73 -5.48 -14.76
N PRO A 92 4.26 -4.56 -13.92
CA PRO A 92 5.51 -4.76 -13.17
C PRO A 92 5.54 -6.01 -12.28
N LEU A 93 4.38 -6.55 -11.86
CA LEU A 93 4.32 -7.82 -11.14
C LEU A 93 4.88 -8.99 -11.96
N LYS A 94 4.80 -8.96 -13.28
CA LYS A 94 5.25 -10.03 -14.19
C LYS A 94 6.76 -10.03 -14.46
N ILE A 95 7.48 -9.05 -13.91
CA ILE A 95 8.92 -8.84 -14.18
C ILE A 95 9.74 -9.12 -12.92
N GLY A 96 10.67 -10.07 -13.00
CA GLY A 96 11.58 -10.49 -11.91
C GLY A 96 10.99 -11.55 -10.96
N PRO A 97 11.83 -12.17 -10.10
CA PRO A 97 11.44 -13.33 -9.28
C PRO A 97 10.61 -12.96 -8.04
N TYR A 98 10.65 -11.70 -7.60
CA TYR A 98 9.98 -11.25 -6.39
C TYR A 98 8.51 -10.87 -6.69
N LEU A 99 7.60 -11.77 -6.33
CA LEU A 99 6.16 -11.52 -6.32
C LEU A 99 5.79 -10.58 -5.17
N GLY A 100 5.35 -9.37 -5.52
CA GLY A 100 4.33 -8.59 -4.80
C GLY A 100 4.40 -8.47 -3.26
N TYR A 101 5.55 -8.55 -2.59
CA TYR A 101 5.58 -8.52 -1.12
C TYR A 101 5.14 -7.16 -0.52
N ALA A 102 5.15 -6.09 -1.32
CA ALA A 102 4.58 -4.80 -0.95
C ALA A 102 3.15 -4.64 -1.49
N SER A 103 2.41 -5.74 -1.69
CA SER A 103 1.02 -5.69 -2.14
C SER A 103 0.12 -4.96 -1.13
N ARG A 104 -1.03 -4.48 -1.61
CA ARG A 104 -1.97 -3.70 -0.79
C ARG A 104 -2.47 -4.52 0.40
N ASP A 105 -2.81 -5.78 0.18
CA ASP A 105 -3.21 -6.76 1.17
C ASP A 105 -2.16 -6.92 2.29
N VAL A 106 -0.86 -7.04 1.95
CA VAL A 106 0.21 -7.12 2.95
C VAL A 106 0.30 -5.82 3.77
N ARG A 107 0.21 -4.66 3.12
CA ARG A 107 0.25 -3.35 3.82
C ARG A 107 -0.94 -3.18 4.77
N LEU A 108 -2.15 -3.51 4.32
CA LEU A 108 -3.36 -3.45 5.13
C LEU A 108 -3.34 -4.47 6.28
N PHE A 109 -2.81 -5.67 6.03
CA PHE A 109 -2.63 -6.69 7.07
C PHE A 109 -1.63 -6.22 8.14
N LEU A 110 -0.52 -5.60 7.74
CA LEU A 110 0.46 -5.03 8.66
C LEU A 110 -0.16 -3.93 9.55
N ILE A 111 -0.94 -3.01 8.96
CA ILE A 111 -1.68 -1.99 9.70
C ILE A 111 -2.68 -2.62 10.66
N PHE A 112 -3.40 -3.65 10.22
CA PHE A 112 -4.38 -4.36 11.05
C PHE A 112 -3.71 -5.00 12.27
N VAL A 113 -2.63 -5.77 12.07
CA VAL A 113 -1.89 -6.42 13.16
C VAL A 113 -1.34 -5.37 14.12
N ALA A 114 -0.73 -4.31 13.60
CA ALA A 114 -0.22 -3.21 14.42
C ALA A 114 -1.33 -2.53 15.23
N SER A 115 -2.52 -2.33 14.65
CA SER A 115 -3.67 -1.75 15.36
C SER A 115 -4.17 -2.62 16.51
N VAL A 116 -4.11 -3.95 16.36
CA VAL A 116 -4.49 -4.89 17.44
C VAL A 116 -3.44 -4.88 18.54
N ILE A 117 -2.16 -4.91 18.16
CA ILE A 117 -1.04 -4.92 19.10
C ILE A 117 -0.90 -3.59 19.84
N GLU A 118 -1.25 -2.46 19.21
CA GLU A 118 -1.21 -1.11 19.81
C GLU A 118 -1.93 -1.04 21.16
N LYS A 119 -3.00 -1.82 21.33
CA LYS A 119 -3.74 -1.90 22.59
C LYS A 119 -2.92 -2.47 23.74
N PHE A 120 -1.94 -3.32 23.45
CA PHE A 120 -1.08 -4.00 24.41
C PHE A 120 0.31 -3.38 24.49
N ILE A 121 0.86 -2.96 23.36
CA ILE A 121 2.20 -2.38 23.23
C ILE A 121 2.03 -0.99 22.59
N PRO A 122 2.12 0.09 23.38
CA PRO A 122 2.03 1.45 22.86
C PRO A 122 3.08 1.72 21.78
N THR A 123 2.78 2.59 20.83
CA THR A 123 3.66 3.05 19.73
C THR A 123 3.92 2.02 18.61
N THR A 124 3.30 0.84 18.65
CA THR A 124 3.37 -0.16 17.57
C THR A 124 2.94 0.40 16.21
N LEU A 125 1.90 1.23 16.17
CA LEU A 125 1.43 1.90 14.95
C LEU A 125 2.49 2.84 14.34
N PHE A 126 3.35 3.45 15.16
CA PHE A 126 4.45 4.26 14.64
C PHE A 126 5.46 3.38 13.89
N TYR A 127 5.84 2.24 14.48
CA TYR A 127 6.72 1.27 13.82
C TYR A 127 6.07 0.68 12.56
N ALA A 128 4.76 0.52 12.54
CA ALA A 128 4.03 0.10 11.34
C ALA A 128 4.17 1.10 10.19
N LEU A 129 4.08 2.42 10.47
CA LEU A 129 4.34 3.45 9.45
C LEU A 129 5.77 3.36 8.92
N VAL A 130 6.76 3.16 9.79
CA VAL A 130 8.16 2.98 9.38
C VAL A 130 8.32 1.72 8.52
N ALA A 131 7.67 0.61 8.88
CA ALA A 131 7.69 -0.63 8.10
C ALA A 131 7.06 -0.43 6.71
N LEU A 132 5.96 0.33 6.60
CA LEU A 132 5.35 0.67 5.30
C LEU A 132 6.32 1.44 4.40
N ILE A 133 7.04 2.41 4.95
CA ILE A 133 8.06 3.18 4.22
C ILE A 133 9.12 2.22 3.67
N LEU A 134 9.68 1.37 4.52
CA LEU A 134 10.76 0.45 4.14
C LEU A 134 10.30 -0.55 3.08
N ILE A 135 9.13 -1.16 3.27
CA ILE A 135 8.55 -2.14 2.33
C ILE A 135 8.20 -1.47 1.00
N GLY A 136 7.55 -0.32 1.03
CA GLY A 136 7.13 0.41 -0.17
C GLY A 136 8.31 0.88 -1.01
N TYR A 137 9.27 1.58 -0.40
CA TYR A 137 10.43 2.09 -1.15
C TYR A 137 11.37 0.99 -1.61
N SER A 138 11.64 -0.03 -0.78
CA SER A 138 12.46 -1.17 -1.23
C SER A 138 11.84 -1.85 -2.44
N TYR A 139 10.52 -2.06 -2.44
CA TYR A 139 9.81 -2.67 -3.56
C TYR A 139 9.90 -1.83 -4.83
N VAL A 140 9.70 -0.51 -4.73
CA VAL A 140 9.82 0.41 -5.86
C VAL A 140 11.23 0.35 -6.47
N VAL A 141 12.27 0.44 -5.63
CA VAL A 141 13.67 0.39 -6.08
C VAL A 141 13.99 -0.93 -6.76
N ILE A 142 13.63 -2.06 -6.14
CA ILE A 142 13.86 -3.40 -6.69
C ILE A 142 13.15 -3.56 -8.04
N LYS A 143 11.90 -3.09 -8.17
CA LYS A 143 11.18 -3.19 -9.43
C LYS A 143 11.75 -2.29 -10.52
N ILE A 144 12.22 -1.08 -10.19
CA ILE A 144 12.91 -0.22 -11.17
C ILE A 144 14.17 -0.92 -11.69
N ILE A 145 14.98 -1.51 -10.81
CA ILE A 145 16.17 -2.27 -11.19
C ILE A 145 15.81 -3.47 -12.08
N ASN A 146 14.81 -4.27 -11.68
CA ASN A 146 14.38 -5.43 -12.46
C ASN A 146 13.85 -5.04 -13.85
N ILE A 147 13.07 -3.95 -13.95
CA ILE A 147 12.59 -3.42 -15.23
C ILE A 147 13.76 -2.95 -16.10
N TYR A 148 14.75 -2.29 -15.50
CA TYR A 148 15.94 -1.84 -16.22
C TYR A 148 16.76 -3.02 -16.76
N LEU A 149 17.06 -4.02 -15.91
CA LEU A 149 17.81 -5.22 -16.32
C LEU A 149 17.09 -6.01 -17.42
N ALA A 150 15.76 -6.19 -17.28
CA ALA A 150 14.95 -6.87 -18.28
C ALA A 150 15.00 -6.15 -19.65
N LYS A 151 15.06 -4.81 -19.66
CA LYS A 151 15.17 -4.02 -20.90
C LYS A 151 16.56 -4.10 -21.54
N VAL A 152 17.62 -4.19 -20.73
CA VAL A 152 19.01 -4.26 -21.22
C VAL A 152 19.39 -5.68 -21.67
N GLY A 153 18.51 -6.67 -21.53
CA GLY A 153 18.75 -8.05 -21.97
C GLY A 153 19.70 -8.82 -21.06
N VAL A 154 20.05 -8.27 -19.89
CA VAL A 154 20.81 -8.95 -18.85
C VAL A 154 19.79 -9.66 -17.97
N GLN A 155 19.42 -10.88 -18.36
CA GLN A 155 18.69 -11.76 -17.44
C GLN A 155 19.66 -12.22 -16.34
N PRO A 156 19.33 -12.05 -15.04
CA PRO A 156 19.88 -12.89 -13.99
C PRO A 156 19.25 -14.29 -14.02
#